data_AF-A0A7J2LBN8-F1
#
_entry.id   AF-A0A7J2LBN8-F1
#
_cell.length_a   1.000
_cell.length_b   1.000
_cell.length_c   1.000
_cell.angle_alpha   90.00
_cell.angle_beta   90.00
_cell.angle_gamma   90.00
#
_symmetry.space_group_name_H-M   'P 1'
#
loop_
_entity.id
_entity.type
_entity.pdbx_description
1 polymer ?
#
loop_
_entity_poly.entity_id
_entity_poly.type
_entity_poly.pdbx_seq_one_letter_code
_entity_poly.pdbx_strand_id
1 'polypeptide(L)' 'MGEKKVVKVMVTGGQASAGPPLGPALGPLGVNLYAVVQEINKQTKDFEGLKVPVEVEV' A
#
# COMPACT_ATOMS: atom_id res chain seq x y z
N MET A 1 8.14 -19.75 14.16
CA MET A 1 8.99 -18.69 13.60
C MET A 1 8.22 -18.15 12.41
N GLY A 2 7.38 -17.13 12.64
CA GLY A 2 6.41 -16.67 11.64
C GLY A 2 7.12 -16.01 10.47
N GLU A 3 6.82 -16.45 9.26
CA GLU A 3 7.38 -15.92 8.02
C GLU A 3 6.92 -14.46 7.88
N LYS A 4 7.81 -13.49 8.10
CA LYS A 4 7.54 -12.08 7.77
C LYS A 4 7.29 -12.00 6.28
N LYS A 5 6.05 -11.75 5.87
CA LYS A 5 5.70 -11.64 4.46
C LYS A 5 5.76 -10.17 4.07
N VAL A 6 6.76 -9.82 3.27
CA VAL A 6 6.89 -8.49 2.67
C VAL A 6 6.18 -8.51 1.32
N VAL A 7 5.14 -7.69 1.18
CA VAL A 7 4.43 -7.53 -0.08
C VAL A 7 4.74 -6.16 -0.66
N LYS A 8 5.26 -6.17 -1.89
CA LYS A 8 5.58 -4.96 -2.65
C LYS A 8 4.44 -4.64 -3.60
N VAL A 9 3.92 -3.43 -3.52
CA VAL A 9 2.84 -2.91 -4.37
C VAL A 9 3.23 -1.56 -4.94
N MET A 10 2.75 -1.25 -6.14
CA MET A 10 2.93 0.07 -6.73
C MET A 10 1.64 0.85 -6.58
N VAL A 11 1.71 2.05 -6.02
CA VAL A 11 0.56 2.94 -5.82
C VAL A 11 0.83 4.29 -6.42
N THR A 12 -0.21 4.99 -6.84
CA THR A 12 -0.07 6.38 -7.27
C THR A 12 -0.04 7.27 -6.03
N GLY A 13 0.99 8.08 -5.89
CA GLY A 13 1.12 9.05 -4.80
C GLY A 13 -0.04 10.03 -4.81
N GLY A 14 -0.53 10.39 -3.63
CA GLY A 14 -1.70 11.27 -3.41
C GLY A 14 -3.05 10.70 -3.86
N GLN A 15 -3.06 9.63 -4.66
CA GLN A 15 -4.25 8.98 -5.21
C GLN A 15 -4.25 7.47 -4.97
N ALA A 16 -3.62 7.00 -3.90
CA ALA A 16 -3.69 5.61 -3.50
C ALA A 16 -5.13 5.26 -3.15
N SER A 17 -5.58 4.09 -3.58
CA SER A 17 -6.93 3.58 -3.34
C SER A 17 -6.87 2.14 -2.86
N ALA A 18 -7.85 1.73 -2.06
CA ALA A 18 -7.98 0.36 -1.58
C ALA A 18 -8.32 -0.64 -2.70
N GLY A 19 -8.50 -0.15 -3.93
CA GLY A 19 -8.71 -0.94 -5.14
C GLY A 19 -7.46 -1.68 -5.66
N PRO A 20 -7.53 -2.23 -6.89
CA PRO A 20 -6.42 -2.94 -7.53
C PRO A 20 -5.30 -1.91 -7.79
N PRO A 21 -4.17 -1.92 -7.05
CA PRO A 21 -3.22 -3.03 -6.86
C PRO A 21 -2.94 -3.42 -5.39
N LEU A 22 -3.46 -2.65 -4.43
CA LEU A 22 -3.31 -2.89 -2.99
C LEU A 22 -4.21 -4.04 -2.53
N GLY A 23 -5.47 -4.04 -2.94
CA GLY A 23 -6.47 -5.04 -2.53
C GLY A 23 -6.04 -6.50 -2.76
N PRO A 24 -5.62 -6.90 -3.98
CA PRO A 24 -5.21 -8.28 -4.26
C PRO A 24 -3.92 -8.70 -3.56
N ALA A 25 -2.97 -7.77 -3.40
CA ALA A 25 -1.65 -8.05 -2.84
C ALA A 25 -1.69 -8.16 -1.32
N LEU A 26 -2.53 -7.34 -0.68
CA LEU A 26 -2.64 -7.25 0.78
C LEU A 26 -3.83 -8.03 1.36
N GLY A 27 -4.83 -8.37 0.54
CA GLY A 27 -5.97 -9.20 0.92
C GLY A 27 -5.62 -10.53 1.61
N PRO A 28 -4.68 -11.35 1.10
CA PRO A 28 -4.32 -12.62 1.75
C PRO A 28 -3.54 -12.45 3.07
N LEU A 29 -3.11 -11.22 3.40
CA LEU A 29 -2.34 -10.93 4.61
C LEU A 29 -3.22 -10.40 5.76
N GLY A 30 -4.49 -10.08 5.50
CA GLY A 30 -5.41 -9.56 6.52
C GLY A 30 -5.07 -8.16 7.03
N VAL A 31 -4.28 -7.38 6.27
CA VAL A 31 -3.93 -6.01 6.67
C VAL A 31 -5.04 -5.01 6.35
N ASN A 32 -5.07 -3.93 7.11
CA ASN A 32 -6.06 -2.88 6.95
C ASN A 32 -5.71 -1.97 5.77
N LEU A 33 -6.26 -2.29 4.59
CA LEU A 33 -6.06 -1.55 3.34
C LEU A 33 -6.30 -0.05 3.50
N TYR A 34 -7.34 0.33 4.24
CA TYR A 34 -7.71 1.73 4.41
C TYR A 34 -6.63 2.50 5.18
N ALA A 35 -6.08 1.89 6.24
CA ALA A 35 -4.99 2.49 7.01
C ALA A 35 -3.73 2.67 6.16
N VAL A 36 -3.38 1.65 5.36
CA VAL A 36 -2.24 1.70 4.44
C VAL A 36 -2.43 2.81 3.41
N VAL A 37 -3.60 2.88 2.76
CA VAL A 37 -3.93 3.93 1.78
C VAL A 37 -3.86 5.33 2.37
N GLN A 38 -4.38 5.53 3.58
CA GLN A 38 -4.33 6.83 4.25
C GLN A 38 -2.89 7.25 4.57
N GLU A 39 -2.07 6.33 5.10
CA GLU A 39 -0.67 6.60 5.42
C GLU A 39 0.14 6.88 4.15
N ILE A 40 -0.10 6.10 3.09
CA ILE A 40 0.48 6.33 1.77
C ILE A 40 0.07 7.71 1.27
N ASN A 41 -1.22 8.03 1.19
CA ASN A 41 -1.68 9.34 0.67
C ASN A 41 -1.16 10.51 1.48
N LYS A 42 -0.93 10.32 2.79
CA LYS A 42 -0.34 11.33 3.66
C LYS A 42 1.15 11.53 3.37
N GLN A 43 1.92 10.47 3.21
CA GLN A 43 3.37 10.54 2.92
C GLN A 43 3.68 10.86 1.45
N THR A 44 2.80 10.43 0.55
CA THR A 44 2.91 10.63 -0.90
C THR A 44 2.13 11.83 -1.39
N LYS A 45 1.62 12.67 -0.47
CA LYS A 45 0.89 13.89 -0.80
C LYS A 45 1.74 14.84 -1.64
N ASP A 46 3.03 14.92 -1.34
CA ASP A 46 4.01 15.70 -2.09
C ASP A 46 4.45 15.03 -3.40
N PHE A 47 4.11 13.76 -3.57
CA PHE A 47 4.40 12.94 -4.75
C PHE A 47 3.11 12.63 -5.54
N GLU A 48 2.12 13.52 -5.46
CA GLU A 48 0.84 13.36 -6.15
C GLU A 48 1.05 13.18 -7.66
N GLY A 49 0.53 12.09 -8.22
CA GLY A 49 0.67 11.76 -9.64
C GLY A 49 1.93 10.96 -10.01
N LEU A 50 2.82 10.65 -9.05
CA LEU A 50 3.97 9.76 -9.27
C LEU A 50 3.68 8.34 -8.78
N LYS A 51 4.29 7.33 -9.41
CA LYS A 51 4.19 5.95 -8.92
C LYS A 51 5.17 5.74 -7.78
N VAL A 52 4.65 5.48 -6.59
CA VAL A 52 5.44 5.21 -5.38
C VAL A 52 5.36 3.70 -5.09
N PRO A 53 6.51 3.00 -5.02
CA PRO A 53 6.54 1.63 -4.53
C PRO A 53 6.35 1.62 -3.02
N VAL A 54 5.44 0.79 -2.52
CA VAL A 54 5.17 0.62 -1.10
C VAL A 54 5.40 -0.83 -0.73
N GLU A 55 6.12 -1.03 0.36
CA GLU A 55 6.37 -2.36 0.94
C GLU A 55 5.58 -2.46 2.23
N VAL A 56 4.71 -3.47 2.30
CA VAL A 56 3.95 -3.78 3.51
C VAL A 56 4.54 -5.04 4.11
N GLU A 57 5.16 -4.89 5.28
CA GLU A 57 5.60 -6.02 6.11
C GLU A 57 4.44 -6.43 7.02
N VAL A 58 4.09 -7.71 7.02
CA VAL A 58 3.06 -8.29 7.88
C VAL A 58 3.61 -9.24 8.93
#